data_AF-H5TTS9-F1
#
_entry.id   AF-H5TTS9-F1
#
_cell.length_a   1.000
_cell.length_b   1.000
_cell.length_c   1.000
_cell.angle_alpha   90.00
_cell.angle_beta   90.00
_cell.angle_gamma   90.00
#
_symmetry.space_group_name_H-M   'P 1'
#
loop_
_entity.id
_entity.type
_entity.pdbx_description
1 polymer ?
#
loop_
_entity_poly.entity_id
_entity_poly.type
_entity_poly.pdbx_seq_one_letter_code
_entity_poly.pdbx_strand_id
1 'polypeptide(L)'
;MVAAEHSRARVVVSRVLLIVGVLCLTAGLVAGLVNREAVNSDRFAGHVDSVRQNQAVARQLGLLVSQKILSASPELIALRPLVESVSISAVSSPAATPAVRSLTATLHRSLTTDDGRAVVLRLADLGAVTVAALRTVAPNAAARLPDDMDVTLSQVGAGEWGRGIIGYVHWVRVLSWLLPLLALLLILAAAFIRPPPARGRGVGRISVVADTVGDALIWFAIVLAAIVLACTIIAAFTATDTLGGALTVAVWNEVDGRLWIVAAVAALIGVAVRVASSLAAPGGLGVACVDSTGERVRAWSPLRPSTPLGIAARGGVLVLAGVLGVLRPQTLVTIIAVLAGTCAIIIGVAEMLRAAHRASGGTARRMLGRLVLPVVAVVGIVVVVVTVVVLALPQPTPTLSSLTASRDPNACNGHVELCDRPYNEIAYPATHNSMSAQDGDRWFIAEQQTGVMGQLDDGIRVFLVDSWYGQMSNKPPIIANTQESRAQALAAAENLYGVQTVQSALRVRDALNLTPVGPVKPYLCHELCELGSTEWLPLMVKVREWMDRHPREVVTFFVQDMVAPADVETLL
;
A
#
# COMPACT_ATOMS: atom_id res chain seq x y z
N MET A 1 -18.29 -17.37 -55.73
CA MET A 1 -17.79 -16.05 -55.26
C MET A 1 -18.65 -15.45 -54.15
N VAL A 2 -19.95 -15.25 -54.35
CA VAL A 2 -20.88 -14.61 -53.37
C VAL A 2 -20.84 -15.26 -51.97
N ALA A 3 -20.86 -16.60 -51.85
CA ALA A 3 -20.78 -17.27 -50.54
C ALA A 3 -19.45 -17.04 -49.79
N ALA A 4 -18.35 -16.83 -50.51
CA ALA A 4 -17.04 -16.53 -49.91
C ALA A 4 -16.93 -15.07 -49.45
N GLU A 5 -17.57 -14.14 -50.17
CA GLU A 5 -17.70 -12.74 -49.74
C GLU A 5 -18.56 -12.60 -48.48
N HIS A 6 -19.71 -13.29 -48.42
CA HIS A 6 -20.56 -13.31 -47.22
C HIS A 6 -19.85 -13.93 -46.01
N SER A 7 -18.99 -14.93 -46.22
CA SER A 7 -18.15 -15.52 -45.18
C SER A 7 -17.08 -14.53 -44.67
N ARG A 8 -16.41 -13.80 -45.58
CA ARG A 8 -15.43 -12.78 -45.20
C ARG A 8 -16.07 -11.62 -44.44
N ALA A 9 -17.21 -11.12 -44.91
CA ALA A 9 -17.96 -10.06 -44.25
C ALA A 9 -18.35 -10.43 -42.81
N ARG A 10 -18.86 -11.66 -42.58
CA ARG A 10 -19.19 -12.15 -41.22
C ARG A 10 -17.97 -12.22 -40.31
N VAL A 11 -16.83 -12.65 -40.82
CA VAL A 11 -15.58 -12.67 -40.03
C VAL A 11 -15.12 -11.28 -39.64
N VAL A 12 -15.20 -10.31 -40.57
CA VAL A 12 -14.87 -8.91 -40.29
C VAL A 12 -15.81 -8.33 -39.23
N VAL A 13 -17.14 -8.50 -39.40
CA VAL A 13 -18.14 -8.01 -38.43
C VAL A 13 -17.93 -8.63 -37.05
N SER A 14 -17.71 -9.95 -36.97
CA SER A 14 -17.43 -10.65 -35.71
C SER A 14 -16.17 -10.09 -35.01
N ARG A 15 -15.10 -9.81 -35.77
CA ARG A 15 -13.87 -9.21 -35.21
C ARG A 15 -14.07 -7.79 -34.73
N VAL A 16 -14.81 -6.97 -35.49
CA VAL A 16 -15.11 -5.59 -35.08
C VAL A 16 -15.91 -5.59 -33.78
N LEU A 17 -16.94 -6.43 -33.67
CA LEU A 17 -17.74 -6.56 -32.46
C LEU A 17 -16.90 -7.03 -31.26
N LEU A 18 -15.96 -7.97 -31.47
CA LEU A 18 -15.03 -8.42 -30.44
C LEU A 18 -14.13 -7.27 -29.96
N ILE A 19 -13.55 -6.49 -30.88
CA ILE A 19 -12.69 -5.35 -30.56
C ILE A 19 -13.47 -4.30 -29.77
N VAL A 20 -14.65 -3.90 -30.25
CA VAL A 20 -15.50 -2.93 -29.55
C VAL A 20 -15.92 -3.47 -28.19
N GLY A 21 -16.28 -4.75 -28.10
CA GLY A 21 -16.61 -5.40 -26.83
C GLY A 21 -15.45 -5.38 -25.82
N VAL A 22 -14.23 -5.66 -26.26
CA VAL A 22 -13.02 -5.57 -25.40
C VAL A 22 -12.78 -4.13 -24.95
N LEU A 23 -12.91 -3.14 -25.84
CA LEU A 23 -12.76 -1.73 -25.48
C LEU A 23 -13.83 -1.28 -24.47
N CYS A 24 -15.09 -1.69 -24.66
CA CYS A 24 -16.16 -1.46 -23.69
C CYS A 24 -15.86 -2.12 -22.35
N LEU A 25 -15.30 -3.34 -22.33
CA LEU A 25 -14.94 -4.03 -21.09
C LEU A 25 -13.82 -3.28 -20.34
N THR A 26 -12.79 -2.83 -21.05
CA THR A 26 -11.69 -2.03 -20.48
C THR A 26 -12.19 -0.69 -19.95
N ALA A 27 -12.97 0.05 -20.74
CA ALA A 27 -13.55 1.31 -20.30
C ALA A 27 -14.53 1.12 -19.14
N GLY A 28 -15.29 0.03 -19.13
CA GLY A 28 -16.16 -0.36 -18.02
C GLY A 28 -15.41 -0.68 -16.74
N LEU A 29 -14.24 -1.36 -16.83
CA LEU A 29 -13.36 -1.56 -15.67
C LEU A 29 -12.88 -0.23 -15.09
N VAL A 30 -12.41 0.69 -15.94
CA VAL A 30 -11.93 2.01 -15.50
C VAL A 30 -13.08 2.80 -14.86
N ALA A 31 -14.25 2.85 -15.50
CA ALA A 31 -15.43 3.50 -14.94
C ALA A 31 -15.87 2.86 -13.61
N GLY A 32 -15.83 1.53 -13.50
CA GLY A 32 -16.10 0.80 -12.26
C GLY A 32 -15.11 1.09 -11.15
N LEU A 33 -13.82 1.21 -11.48
CA LEU A 33 -12.78 1.59 -10.53
C LEU A 33 -12.99 3.01 -10.02
N VAL A 34 -13.23 3.98 -10.92
CA VAL A 34 -13.52 5.37 -10.54
C VAL A 34 -14.80 5.43 -9.70
N ASN A 35 -15.86 4.72 -10.08
CA ASN A 35 -17.10 4.65 -9.31
C ASN A 35 -16.89 4.06 -7.91
N ARG A 36 -16.05 3.03 -7.77
CA ARG A 36 -15.82 2.38 -6.49
C ARG A 36 -14.88 3.19 -5.59
N GLU A 37 -13.78 3.69 -6.14
CA GLU A 37 -12.68 4.25 -5.34
C GLU A 37 -12.72 5.78 -5.26
N ALA A 38 -13.20 6.47 -6.29
CA ALA A 38 -13.28 7.94 -6.30
C ALA A 38 -14.66 8.46 -5.90
N VAL A 39 -15.77 7.84 -6.32
CA VAL A 39 -17.11 8.34 -6.00
C VAL A 39 -17.53 8.02 -4.55
N ASN A 40 -17.00 6.96 -3.95
CA ASN A 40 -17.27 6.63 -2.54
C ASN A 40 -16.41 7.50 -1.61
N SER A 41 -17.07 8.32 -0.78
CA SER A 41 -16.39 9.32 0.06
C SER A 41 -15.42 8.71 1.09
N ASP A 42 -15.74 7.55 1.68
CA ASP A 42 -14.90 6.94 2.71
C ASP A 42 -13.64 6.29 2.10
N ARG A 43 -13.79 5.69 0.91
CA ARG A 43 -12.67 5.14 0.13
C ARG A 43 -11.79 6.26 -0.42
N PHE A 44 -12.39 7.30 -0.99
CA PHE A 44 -11.67 8.48 -1.46
C PHE A 44 -10.85 9.13 -0.33
N ALA A 45 -11.46 9.32 0.84
CA ALA A 45 -10.77 9.84 2.01
C ALA A 45 -9.62 8.94 2.48
N GLY A 46 -9.77 7.61 2.38
CA GLY A 46 -8.69 6.65 2.63
C GLY A 46 -7.53 6.80 1.65
N HIS A 47 -7.81 6.98 0.35
CA HIS A 47 -6.78 7.20 -0.67
C HIS A 47 -6.04 8.52 -0.46
N VAL A 48 -6.75 9.61 -0.12
CA VAL A 48 -6.13 10.90 0.21
C VAL A 48 -5.22 10.78 1.44
N ASP A 49 -5.65 10.04 2.46
CA ASP A 49 -4.84 9.76 3.65
C ASP A 49 -3.58 8.94 3.34
N SER A 50 -3.66 7.95 2.44
CA SER A 50 -2.49 7.19 2.00
C SER A 50 -1.53 8.05 1.17
N VAL A 51 -2.07 8.82 0.20
CA VAL A 51 -1.28 9.66 -0.70
C VAL A 51 -0.52 10.74 0.07
N ARG A 52 -1.10 11.36 1.11
CA ARG A 52 -0.36 12.36 1.93
C ARG A 52 0.82 11.77 2.69
N GLN A 53 0.77 10.47 3.04
CA GLN A 53 1.82 9.78 3.78
C GLN A 53 2.97 9.36 2.86
N ASN A 54 2.77 9.39 1.54
CA ASN A 54 3.83 9.17 0.58
C ASN A 54 4.94 10.21 0.77
N GLN A 55 6.19 9.76 0.89
CA GLN A 55 7.34 10.62 1.21
C GLN A 55 7.51 11.80 0.24
N ALA A 56 7.30 11.59 -1.06
CA ALA A 56 7.42 12.66 -2.06
C ALA A 56 6.30 13.69 -1.90
N VAL A 57 5.08 13.25 -1.64
CA VAL A 57 3.92 14.12 -1.44
C VAL A 57 4.03 14.88 -0.12
N ALA A 58 4.37 14.19 0.97
CA ALA A 58 4.58 14.79 2.28
C ALA A 58 5.68 15.85 2.25
N ARG A 59 6.77 15.60 1.51
CA ARG A 59 7.83 16.59 1.30
C ARG A 59 7.30 17.84 0.63
N GLN A 60 6.61 17.71 -0.51
CA GLN A 60 6.12 18.86 -1.26
C GLN A 60 5.02 19.64 -0.52
N LEU A 61 4.08 18.93 0.11
CA LEU A 61 3.05 19.55 0.95
C LEU A 61 3.67 20.24 2.17
N GLY A 62 4.64 19.60 2.83
CA GLY A 62 5.33 20.17 3.98
C GLY A 62 6.13 21.42 3.62
N LEU A 63 6.80 21.46 2.46
CA LEU A 63 7.47 22.65 1.94
C LEU A 63 6.48 23.78 1.64
N LEU A 64 5.32 23.46 1.04
CA LEU A 64 4.26 24.45 0.79
C LEU A 64 3.68 25.02 2.09
N VAL A 65 3.44 24.17 3.08
CA VAL A 65 2.97 24.58 4.41
C VAL A 65 4.01 25.45 5.10
N SER A 66 5.28 25.02 5.11
CA SER A 66 6.40 25.77 5.65
C SER A 66 6.54 27.15 4.99
N GLN A 67 6.46 27.21 3.66
CA GLN A 67 6.53 28.46 2.93
C GLN A 67 5.40 29.43 3.33
N LYS A 68 4.18 28.92 3.51
CA LYS A 68 3.06 29.73 4.00
C LYS A 68 3.30 30.23 5.43
N ILE A 69 3.81 29.37 6.33
CA ILE A 69 4.14 29.74 7.71
C ILE A 69 5.22 30.83 7.72
N LEU A 70 6.31 30.66 6.97
CA LEU A 70 7.40 31.63 6.87
C LEU A 70 6.97 32.95 6.24
N SER A 71 6.01 32.92 5.31
CA SER A 71 5.44 34.15 4.72
C SER A 71 4.54 34.91 5.70
N ALA A 72 3.86 34.20 6.60
CA ALA A 72 3.02 34.80 7.63
C ALA A 72 3.85 35.30 8.84
N SER A 73 4.97 34.64 9.12
CA SER A 73 5.88 34.90 10.24
C SER A 73 7.34 35.00 9.77
N PRO A 74 7.77 36.16 9.24
CA PRO A 74 9.13 36.36 8.72
C PRO A 74 10.24 36.14 9.76
N GLU A 75 9.95 36.29 11.05
CA GLU A 75 10.87 36.01 12.16
C GLU A 75 11.34 34.55 12.21
N LEU A 76 10.55 33.62 11.66
CA LEU A 76 10.87 32.19 11.62
C LEU A 76 11.82 31.82 10.48
N ILE A 77 12.24 32.77 9.63
CA ILE A 77 13.15 32.51 8.50
C ILE A 77 14.47 31.88 8.98
N ALA A 78 14.98 32.29 10.14
CA ALA A 78 16.19 31.72 10.74
C ALA A 78 16.02 30.24 11.13
N LEU A 79 14.78 29.80 11.37
CA LEU A 79 14.42 28.42 11.73
C LEU A 79 13.86 27.65 10.53
N ARG A 80 14.01 28.15 9.30
CA ARG A 80 13.44 27.52 8.09
C ARG A 80 13.64 26.01 8.00
N PRO A 81 14.84 25.43 8.20
CA PRO A 81 15.04 23.99 8.11
C PRO A 81 14.20 23.20 9.13
N LEU A 82 14.01 23.77 10.33
CA LEU A 82 13.18 23.19 11.37
C LEU A 82 11.69 23.27 11.01
N VAL A 83 11.22 24.43 10.52
CA VAL A 83 9.81 24.61 10.09
C VAL A 83 9.48 23.67 8.93
N GLU A 84 10.40 23.49 7.97
CA GLU A 84 10.26 22.52 6.87
C GLU A 84 10.19 21.09 7.38
N SER A 85 11.13 20.67 8.23
CA SER A 85 11.17 19.31 8.80
C SER A 85 9.89 18.98 9.59
N VAL A 86 9.46 19.88 10.47
CA VAL A 86 8.24 19.73 11.28
C VAL A 86 7.00 19.69 10.38
N SER A 87 6.92 20.54 9.37
CA SER A 87 5.79 20.55 8.43
C SER A 87 5.69 19.25 7.64
N ILE A 88 6.82 18.69 7.19
CA ILE A 88 6.87 17.41 6.47
C ILE A 88 6.45 16.25 7.39
N SER A 89 6.94 16.23 8.63
CA SER A 89 6.57 15.24 9.64
C SER A 89 5.08 15.34 9.98
N ALA A 90 4.55 16.55 10.19
CA ALA A 90 3.14 16.78 10.49
C ALA A 90 2.22 16.30 9.37
N VAL A 91 2.58 16.56 8.10
CA VAL A 91 1.80 16.12 6.94
C VAL A 91 1.82 14.60 6.77
N SER A 92 2.93 13.93 7.07
CA SER A 92 3.05 12.46 6.97
C SER A 92 2.57 11.72 8.21
N SER A 93 2.31 12.43 9.31
CA SER A 93 1.98 11.82 10.60
C SER A 93 0.71 10.96 10.57
N PRO A 94 0.75 9.70 11.04
CA PRO A 94 -0.46 8.87 11.20
C PRO A 94 -1.48 9.47 12.18
N ALA A 95 -1.05 10.33 13.11
CA ALA A 95 -1.96 10.99 14.07
C ALA A 95 -2.99 11.90 13.38
N ALA A 96 -2.68 12.40 12.18
CA ALA A 96 -3.61 13.20 11.38
C ALA A 96 -4.68 12.36 10.66
N THR A 97 -4.56 11.02 10.61
CA THR A 97 -5.44 10.13 9.84
C THR A 97 -6.93 10.30 10.18
N PRO A 98 -7.36 10.27 11.46
CA PRO A 98 -8.79 10.42 11.77
C PRO A 98 -9.36 11.76 11.31
N ALA A 99 -8.60 12.84 11.51
CA ALA A 99 -9.02 14.20 11.16
C ALA A 99 -9.08 14.37 9.63
N VAL A 100 -8.01 14.00 8.91
CA VAL A 100 -7.95 14.08 7.45
C VAL A 100 -9.06 13.27 6.82
N ARG A 101 -9.26 12.02 7.27
CA ARG A 101 -10.31 11.16 6.70
C ARG A 101 -11.70 11.73 6.92
N SER A 102 -11.99 12.24 8.13
CA SER A 102 -13.29 12.85 8.44
C SER A 102 -13.57 14.11 7.60
N LEU A 103 -12.59 15.02 7.51
CA LEU A 103 -12.69 16.26 6.76
C LEU A 103 -12.82 15.99 5.26
N THR A 104 -11.96 15.14 4.71
CA THR A 104 -11.99 14.79 3.28
C THR A 104 -13.28 14.06 2.92
N ALA A 105 -13.75 13.11 3.74
CA ALA A 105 -15.00 12.41 3.46
C ALA A 105 -16.20 13.37 3.47
N THR A 106 -16.22 14.33 4.41
CA THR A 106 -17.29 15.32 4.51
C THR A 106 -17.28 16.28 3.32
N LEU A 107 -16.11 16.82 2.96
CA LEU A 107 -15.94 17.68 1.79
C LEU A 107 -16.33 16.95 0.50
N HIS A 108 -15.81 15.74 0.31
CA HIS A 108 -16.08 14.92 -0.86
C HIS A 108 -17.57 14.58 -1.00
N ARG A 109 -18.25 14.27 0.11
CA ARG A 109 -19.70 14.01 0.11
C ARG A 109 -20.46 15.24 -0.37
N SER A 110 -20.12 16.43 0.14
CA SER A 110 -20.77 17.67 -0.30
C SER A 110 -20.61 17.98 -1.79
N LEU A 111 -19.53 17.51 -2.42
CA LEU A 111 -19.27 17.69 -3.85
C LEU A 111 -19.91 16.61 -4.74
N THR A 112 -20.29 15.46 -4.18
CA THR A 112 -20.72 14.28 -4.95
C THR A 112 -22.17 13.87 -4.73
N THR A 113 -22.85 14.40 -3.70
CA THR A 113 -24.27 14.15 -3.43
C THR A 113 -25.09 15.43 -3.56
N ASP A 114 -26.24 15.32 -4.25
CA ASP A 114 -27.21 16.40 -4.49
C ASP A 114 -28.13 16.65 -3.27
N ASP A 115 -27.58 16.48 -2.05
CA ASP A 115 -28.29 16.85 -0.84
C ASP A 115 -28.17 18.37 -0.71
N GLY A 116 -29.23 19.10 -1.09
CA GLY A 116 -29.32 20.57 -1.11
C GLY A 116 -29.08 21.30 0.21
N ARG A 117 -28.47 20.64 1.20
CA ARG A 117 -27.83 21.28 2.35
C ARG A 117 -26.48 21.79 1.89
N ALA A 118 -26.42 23.09 1.59
CA ALA A 118 -25.17 23.81 1.57
C ALA A 118 -24.45 23.54 2.90
N VAL A 119 -23.47 22.63 2.87
CA VAL A 119 -22.53 22.52 3.97
C VAL A 119 -21.74 23.80 3.89
N VAL A 120 -22.14 24.77 4.71
CA VAL A 120 -21.27 25.88 5.06
C VAL A 120 -20.09 25.20 5.74
N LEU A 121 -19.04 24.90 4.97
CA LEU A 121 -17.71 24.70 5.51
C LEU A 121 -17.36 26.02 6.16
N ARG A 122 -17.81 26.18 7.41
CA ARG A 122 -17.20 27.13 8.31
C ARG A 122 -15.79 26.60 8.42
N LEU A 123 -14.87 27.26 7.73
CA LEU A 123 -13.45 27.04 7.91
C LEU A 123 -12.99 27.42 9.33
N ALA A 124 -13.92 27.65 10.26
CA ALA A 124 -13.71 27.55 11.70
C ALA A 124 -12.94 26.27 12.08
N ASP A 125 -13.12 25.14 11.37
CA ASP A 125 -12.45 23.88 11.75
C ASP A 125 -11.02 23.73 11.19
N LEU A 126 -10.73 24.26 10.01
CA LEU A 126 -9.37 24.27 9.44
C LEU A 126 -8.56 25.45 9.99
N GLY A 127 -9.23 26.56 10.28
CA GLY A 127 -8.73 27.66 11.09
C GLY A 127 -8.41 27.20 12.51
N ALA A 128 -9.28 26.42 13.18
CA ALA A 128 -8.99 25.87 14.49
C ALA A 128 -7.83 24.87 14.49
N VAL A 129 -7.70 23.99 13.49
CA VAL A 129 -6.57 23.04 13.39
C VAL A 129 -5.26 23.74 13.03
N THR A 130 -5.30 24.74 12.15
CA THR A 130 -4.11 25.52 11.77
C THR A 130 -3.72 26.48 12.89
N VAL A 131 -4.68 27.14 13.56
CA VAL A 131 -4.46 27.98 14.75
C VAL A 131 -4.06 27.13 15.95
N ALA A 132 -4.57 25.91 16.11
CA ALA A 132 -4.10 24.96 17.12
C ALA A 132 -2.65 24.57 16.81
N ALA A 133 -2.32 24.19 15.58
CA ALA A 133 -0.95 23.88 15.17
C ALA A 133 -0.01 25.10 15.28
N LEU A 134 -0.46 26.32 14.91
CA LEU A 134 0.31 27.56 14.98
C LEU A 134 0.47 28.07 16.42
N ARG A 135 -0.54 27.92 17.28
CA ARG A 135 -0.45 28.14 18.74
C ARG A 135 0.47 27.12 19.42
N THR A 136 0.68 25.96 18.81
CA THR A 136 1.59 24.92 19.32
C THR A 136 3.04 25.14 18.86
N VAL A 137 3.27 25.76 17.70
CA VAL A 137 4.61 25.87 17.08
C VAL A 137 5.19 27.30 17.11
N ALA A 138 4.35 28.35 17.08
CA ALA A 138 4.79 29.76 17.06
C ALA A 138 3.82 30.69 17.84
N PRO A 139 3.81 30.64 19.18
CA PRO A 139 2.80 31.30 20.01
C PRO A 139 2.80 32.84 19.93
N ASN A 140 3.96 33.47 19.72
CA ASN A 140 4.07 34.93 19.66
C ASN A 140 3.42 35.54 18.39
N ALA A 141 3.32 34.77 17.32
CA ALA A 141 2.59 35.15 16.11
C ALA A 141 1.08 34.96 16.29
N ALA A 142 0.69 33.90 17.00
CA ALA A 142 -0.72 33.60 17.29
C ALA A 142 -1.37 34.60 18.26
N ALA A 143 -0.61 35.21 19.18
CA ALA A 143 -1.09 36.23 20.11
C ALA A 143 -1.45 37.57 19.44
N ARG A 144 -1.05 37.78 18.18
CA ARG A 144 -1.35 38.99 17.39
C ARG A 144 -2.54 38.82 16.46
N LEU A 145 -3.12 37.61 16.42
CA LEU A 145 -4.27 37.29 15.59
C LEU A 145 -5.55 37.54 16.41
N PRO A 146 -6.57 38.21 15.85
CA PRO A 146 -7.86 38.42 16.54
C PRO A 146 -8.47 37.09 17.00
N ASP A 147 -9.09 37.06 18.18
CA ASP A 147 -9.75 35.88 18.76
C ASP A 147 -10.95 35.38 17.92
N ASP A 148 -11.42 36.20 16.97
CA ASP A 148 -12.52 35.99 16.06
C ASP A 148 -12.07 36.08 14.59
N MET A 149 -10.98 35.39 14.23
CA MET A 149 -10.60 35.30 12.82
C MET A 149 -11.54 34.33 12.08
N ASP A 150 -12.69 34.85 11.65
CA ASP A 150 -13.62 34.17 10.75
C ASP A 150 -13.01 34.18 9.34
N VAL A 151 -12.00 33.33 9.12
CA VAL A 151 -11.37 33.14 7.81
C VAL A 151 -12.31 32.32 6.94
N THR A 152 -13.39 32.95 6.49
CA THR A 152 -14.12 32.50 5.31
C THR A 152 -13.18 32.58 4.10
N LEU A 153 -12.35 31.56 3.87
CA LEU A 153 -11.72 31.32 2.57
C LEU A 153 -12.82 30.89 1.61
N SER A 154 -13.54 31.90 1.13
CA SER A 154 -14.70 31.85 0.24
C SER A 154 -15.82 30.89 0.66
N GLN A 155 -17.06 31.37 0.57
CA GLN A 155 -18.15 30.44 0.34
C GLN A 155 -17.89 29.79 -1.03
N VAL A 156 -17.25 28.62 -1.04
CA VAL A 156 -17.26 27.74 -2.22
C VAL A 156 -18.66 27.19 -2.32
N GLY A 157 -19.59 28.04 -2.77
CA GLY A 157 -20.93 27.62 -3.12
C GLY A 157 -20.82 26.59 -4.23
N ALA A 158 -21.49 25.46 -4.05
CA ALA A 158 -21.63 24.39 -5.04
C ALA A 158 -22.36 24.83 -6.34
N GLY A 159 -22.43 26.12 -6.65
CA GLY A 159 -23.26 26.70 -7.71
C GLY A 159 -22.71 26.56 -9.13
N GLU A 160 -21.39 26.65 -9.32
CA GLU A 160 -20.77 26.53 -10.66
C GLU A 160 -19.92 25.26 -10.82
N TRP A 161 -19.05 24.94 -9.87
CA TRP A 161 -18.21 23.73 -9.92
C TRP A 161 -18.98 22.43 -9.57
N GLY A 162 -19.97 22.52 -8.68
CA GLY A 162 -20.75 21.36 -8.20
C GLY A 162 -21.59 20.69 -9.30
N ARG A 163 -22.19 21.48 -10.21
CA ARG A 163 -23.02 20.94 -11.30
C ARG A 163 -22.23 20.08 -12.30
N GLY A 164 -20.98 20.45 -12.59
CA GLY A 164 -20.10 19.67 -13.47
C GLY A 164 -19.65 18.34 -12.85
N ILE A 165 -19.30 18.36 -11.56
CA ILE A 165 -18.85 17.17 -10.82
C ILE A 165 -20.00 16.17 -10.63
N ILE A 166 -21.20 16.64 -10.27
CA ILE A 166 -22.38 15.77 -10.11
C ILE A 166 -22.76 15.10 -11.43
N GLY A 167 -22.73 15.85 -12.55
CA GLY A 167 -22.95 15.29 -13.88
C GLY A 167 -21.92 14.22 -14.25
N TYR A 168 -20.65 14.44 -13.93
CA TYR A 168 -19.58 13.45 -14.14
C TYR A 168 -19.79 12.19 -13.29
N VAL A 169 -20.11 12.34 -12.00
CA VAL A 169 -20.41 11.22 -11.08
C VAL A 169 -21.57 10.38 -11.60
N HIS A 170 -22.62 11.02 -12.11
CA HIS A 170 -23.76 10.32 -12.70
C HIS A 170 -23.35 9.48 -13.91
N TRP A 171 -22.61 10.07 -14.87
CA TRP A 171 -22.14 9.34 -16.04
C TRP A 171 -21.19 8.20 -15.69
N VAL A 172 -20.28 8.40 -14.74
CA VAL A 172 -19.37 7.33 -14.26
C VAL A 172 -20.16 6.17 -13.67
N ARG A 173 -21.19 6.45 -12.85
CA ARG A 173 -22.09 5.41 -12.32
C ARG A 173 -22.80 4.66 -13.44
N VAL A 174 -23.41 5.36 -14.39
CA VAL A 174 -24.11 4.74 -15.53
C VAL A 174 -23.16 3.90 -16.37
N LEU A 175 -22.01 4.45 -16.76
CA LEU A 175 -21.02 3.78 -17.60
C LEU A 175 -20.41 2.55 -16.89
N SER A 176 -20.24 2.59 -15.57
CA SER A 176 -19.72 1.45 -14.80
C SER A 176 -20.58 0.20 -14.88
N TRP A 177 -21.89 0.34 -15.14
CA TRP A 177 -22.81 -0.77 -15.34
C TRP A 177 -23.12 -1.02 -16.81
N LEU A 178 -23.29 0.04 -17.60
CA LEU A 178 -23.68 -0.05 -19.00
C LEU A 178 -22.57 -0.68 -19.86
N LEU A 179 -21.32 -0.26 -19.68
CA LEU A 179 -20.21 -0.70 -20.55
C LEU A 179 -19.88 -2.19 -20.38
N PRO A 180 -19.80 -2.77 -19.16
CA PRO A 180 -19.61 -4.21 -19.01
C PRO A 180 -20.75 -5.05 -19.59
N LEU A 181 -22.01 -4.60 -19.44
CA LEU A 181 -23.16 -5.28 -20.02
C LEU A 181 -23.15 -5.20 -21.55
N LEU A 182 -22.83 -4.03 -22.12
CA LEU A 182 -22.67 -3.85 -23.55
C LEU A 182 -21.51 -4.70 -24.09
N ALA A 183 -20.38 -4.76 -23.37
CA ALA A 183 -19.25 -5.62 -23.72
C ALA A 183 -19.66 -7.09 -23.79
N LEU A 184 -20.39 -7.59 -22.79
CA LEU A 184 -20.91 -8.95 -22.76
C LEU A 184 -21.80 -9.24 -23.99
N LEU A 185 -22.74 -8.34 -24.29
CA LEU A 185 -23.64 -8.48 -25.44
C LEU A 185 -22.87 -8.48 -26.77
N LEU A 186 -21.87 -7.59 -26.92
CA LEU A 186 -21.04 -7.51 -28.12
C LEU A 186 -20.16 -8.74 -28.30
N ILE A 187 -19.56 -9.28 -27.23
CA ILE A 187 -18.75 -10.50 -27.26
C ILE A 187 -19.61 -11.72 -27.62
N LEU A 188 -20.82 -11.81 -27.05
CA LEU A 188 -21.77 -12.86 -27.41
C LEU A 188 -22.23 -12.72 -28.86
N ALA A 189 -22.57 -11.52 -29.32
CA ALA A 189 -22.92 -11.27 -30.72
C ALA A 189 -21.78 -11.63 -31.68
N ALA A 190 -20.53 -11.28 -31.31
CA ALA A 190 -19.33 -11.66 -32.05
C ALA A 190 -19.22 -13.19 -32.17
N ALA A 191 -19.49 -13.92 -31.08
CA ALA A 191 -19.45 -15.38 -31.07
C ALA A 191 -20.54 -16.02 -31.94
N PHE A 192 -21.76 -15.48 -31.95
CA PHE A 192 -22.87 -16.01 -32.77
C PHE A 192 -22.71 -15.72 -34.26
N ILE A 193 -22.06 -14.61 -34.62
CA ILE A 193 -21.80 -14.22 -36.02
C ILE A 193 -20.57 -14.97 -36.59
N ARG A 194 -19.63 -15.36 -35.73
CA ARG A 194 -18.40 -16.07 -36.11
C ARG A 194 -18.78 -17.38 -36.83
N PRO A 195 -18.39 -17.57 -38.11
CA PRO A 195 -18.72 -18.79 -38.83
C PRO A 195 -18.03 -19.98 -38.15
N PRO A 196 -18.75 -21.11 -37.93
CA PRO A 196 -18.13 -22.31 -37.39
C PRO A 196 -17.04 -22.82 -38.34
N PRO A 197 -15.97 -23.43 -37.83
CA PRO A 197 -14.93 -24.01 -38.66
C PRO A 197 -15.52 -25.05 -39.64
N ALA A 198 -14.96 -25.12 -40.85
CA ALA A 198 -15.48 -25.93 -41.95
C ALA A 198 -15.71 -27.41 -41.54
N ARG A 199 -16.80 -28.00 -42.10
CA ARG A 199 -17.31 -29.35 -41.85
C ARG A 199 -16.17 -30.38 -41.73
N GLY A 200 -16.03 -30.97 -40.54
CA GLY A 200 -15.07 -32.06 -40.27
C GLY A 200 -14.76 -32.30 -38.80
N ARG A 201 -14.98 -31.32 -37.92
CA ARG A 201 -14.93 -31.47 -36.47
C ARG A 201 -16.32 -31.12 -35.94
N GLY A 202 -16.95 -31.96 -35.12
CA GLY A 202 -18.27 -31.71 -34.52
C GLY A 202 -18.26 -30.57 -33.48
N VAL A 203 -17.63 -29.44 -33.80
CA VAL A 203 -17.44 -28.28 -32.93
C VAL A 203 -18.82 -27.66 -32.68
N GLY A 204 -19.35 -27.86 -31.48
CA GLY A 204 -20.62 -27.28 -31.08
C GLY A 204 -20.55 -25.75 -31.04
N ARG A 205 -21.70 -25.08 -31.09
CA ARG A 205 -21.79 -23.61 -30.89
C ARG A 205 -21.14 -23.17 -29.58
N ILE A 206 -21.21 -24.01 -28.55
CA ILE A 206 -20.62 -23.77 -27.23
C ILE A 206 -19.10 -23.58 -27.30
N SER A 207 -18.37 -24.37 -28.10
CA SER A 207 -16.92 -24.20 -28.24
C SER A 207 -16.53 -22.92 -29.00
N VAL A 208 -17.33 -22.49 -29.98
CA VAL A 208 -17.11 -21.20 -30.66
C VAL A 208 -17.35 -20.02 -29.72
N VAL A 209 -18.35 -20.11 -28.84
CA VAL A 209 -18.60 -19.12 -27.79
C VAL A 209 -17.46 -19.11 -26.78
N ALA A 210 -17.03 -20.26 -26.27
CA ALA A 210 -15.90 -20.37 -25.35
C ALA A 210 -14.61 -19.80 -25.96
N ASP A 211 -14.28 -20.13 -27.20
CA ASP A 211 -13.10 -19.60 -27.91
C ASP A 211 -13.15 -18.07 -28.02
N THR A 212 -14.32 -17.51 -28.33
CA THR A 212 -14.50 -16.08 -28.52
C THR A 212 -14.45 -15.32 -27.18
N VAL A 213 -15.01 -15.89 -26.11
CA VAL A 213 -14.88 -15.34 -24.75
C VAL A 213 -13.44 -15.42 -24.25
N GLY A 214 -12.75 -16.53 -24.50
CA GLY A 214 -11.33 -16.67 -24.20
C GLY A 214 -10.47 -15.66 -24.95
N ASP A 215 -10.70 -15.47 -26.24
CA ASP A 215 -10.07 -14.42 -27.07
C ASP A 215 -10.32 -13.03 -26.47
N ALA A 216 -11.56 -12.73 -26.07
CA ALA A 216 -11.92 -11.43 -25.48
C ALA A 216 -11.16 -11.15 -24.18
N LEU A 217 -11.09 -12.12 -23.27
CA LEU A 217 -10.41 -11.97 -21.98
C LEU A 217 -8.89 -11.79 -22.13
N ILE A 218 -8.28 -12.52 -23.07
CA ILE A 218 -6.85 -12.36 -23.38
C ILE A 218 -6.58 -10.97 -23.95
N TRP A 219 -7.39 -10.50 -24.91
CA TRP A 219 -7.22 -9.17 -25.49
C TRP A 219 -7.49 -8.05 -24.47
N PHE A 220 -8.50 -8.21 -23.61
CA PHE A 220 -8.73 -7.31 -22.49
C PHE A 220 -7.52 -7.23 -21.57
N ALA A 221 -6.93 -8.37 -21.18
CA ALA A 221 -5.73 -8.41 -20.36
C ALA A 221 -4.54 -7.71 -21.04
N ILE A 222 -4.32 -7.94 -22.33
CA ILE A 222 -3.25 -7.30 -23.10
C ILE A 222 -3.45 -5.78 -23.17
N VAL A 223 -4.65 -5.32 -23.51
CA VAL A 223 -4.97 -3.89 -23.60
C VAL A 223 -4.80 -3.23 -22.23
N LEU A 224 -5.30 -3.86 -21.17
CA LEU A 224 -5.16 -3.35 -19.80
C LEU A 224 -3.68 -3.30 -19.39
N ALA A 225 -2.92 -4.37 -19.58
CA ALA A 225 -1.49 -4.40 -19.27
C ALA A 225 -0.71 -3.34 -20.05
N ALA A 226 -1.06 -3.09 -21.31
CA ALA A 226 -0.44 -2.05 -22.13
C ALA A 226 -0.73 -0.63 -21.58
N ILE A 227 -1.99 -0.35 -21.18
CA ILE A 227 -2.37 0.91 -20.54
C ILE A 227 -1.62 1.08 -19.22
N VAL A 228 -1.63 0.06 -18.37
CA VAL A 228 -0.97 0.10 -17.05
C VAL A 228 0.54 0.30 -17.21
N LEU A 229 1.17 -0.40 -18.15
CA LEU A 229 2.58 -0.17 -18.41
C LEU A 229 2.86 1.23 -18.94
N ALA A 230 2.07 1.73 -19.89
CA ALA A 230 2.24 3.08 -20.41
C ALA A 230 2.17 4.12 -19.29
N CYS A 231 1.18 4.01 -18.40
CA CYS A 231 1.07 4.86 -17.22
C CYS A 231 2.23 4.67 -16.23
N THR A 232 2.73 3.45 -16.04
CA THR A 232 3.90 3.16 -15.19
C THR A 232 5.17 3.81 -15.75
N ILE A 233 5.36 3.75 -17.07
CA ILE A 233 6.47 4.41 -17.77
C ILE A 233 6.35 5.92 -17.59
N ILE A 234 5.16 6.49 -17.84
CA ILE A 234 4.92 7.93 -17.65
C ILE A 234 5.23 8.34 -16.20
N ALA A 235 4.74 7.58 -15.21
CA ALA A 235 5.01 7.84 -13.79
C ALA A 235 6.51 7.76 -13.45
N ALA A 236 7.24 6.79 -14.00
CA ALA A 236 8.68 6.63 -13.78
C ALA A 236 9.50 7.82 -14.33
N PHE A 237 9.01 8.49 -15.38
CA PHE A 237 9.64 9.69 -15.96
C PHE A 237 9.07 11.00 -15.42
N THR A 238 8.09 10.95 -14.51
CA THR A 238 7.48 12.15 -13.93
C THR A 238 8.33 12.64 -12.77
N ALA A 239 8.82 13.88 -12.85
CA ALA A 239 9.61 14.48 -11.78
C ALA A 239 8.76 14.75 -10.53
N THR A 240 9.26 14.38 -9.36
CA THR A 240 8.57 14.54 -8.06
C THR A 240 9.03 15.77 -7.28
N ASP A 241 9.73 16.68 -7.95
CA ASP A 241 10.18 17.98 -7.45
C ASP A 241 9.03 19.00 -7.35
N THR A 242 7.92 18.74 -8.04
CA THR A 242 6.67 19.51 -7.93
C THR A 242 5.59 18.71 -7.20
N LEU A 243 4.65 19.41 -6.54
CA LEU A 243 3.50 18.77 -5.91
C LEU A 243 2.66 17.97 -6.92
N GLY A 244 2.43 18.52 -8.12
CA GLY A 244 1.65 17.84 -9.16
C GLY A 244 2.29 16.54 -9.64
N GLY A 245 3.62 16.53 -9.82
CA GLY A 245 4.34 15.31 -10.17
C GLY A 245 4.34 14.28 -9.05
N ALA A 246 4.60 14.71 -7.80
CA ALA A 246 4.55 13.83 -6.63
C ALA A 246 3.17 13.19 -6.43
N LEU A 247 2.09 13.97 -6.57
CA LEU A 247 0.71 13.47 -6.49
C LEU A 247 0.40 12.46 -7.60
N THR A 248 0.81 12.75 -8.84
CA THR A 248 0.58 11.85 -9.98
C THR A 248 1.22 10.48 -9.75
N VAL A 249 2.47 10.47 -9.29
CA VAL A 249 3.21 9.23 -8.99
C VAL A 249 2.60 8.49 -7.80
N ALA A 250 2.25 9.20 -6.72
CA ALA A 250 1.67 8.59 -5.52
C ALA A 250 0.29 7.97 -5.80
N VAL A 251 -0.58 8.67 -6.53
CA VAL A 251 -1.90 8.15 -6.95
C VAL A 251 -1.76 6.94 -7.86
N TRP A 252 -0.78 6.95 -8.79
CA TRP A 252 -0.53 5.80 -9.65
C TRP A 252 -0.11 4.56 -8.87
N ASN A 253 0.82 4.72 -7.91
CA ASN A 253 1.33 3.62 -7.08
C ASN A 253 0.25 2.96 -6.20
N GLU A 254 -0.82 3.67 -5.85
CA GLU A 254 -1.96 3.09 -5.13
C GLU A 254 -2.82 2.14 -5.99
N VAL A 255 -2.84 2.38 -7.30
CA VAL A 255 -3.78 1.73 -8.22
C VAL A 255 -3.10 0.65 -9.07
N ASP A 256 -1.82 0.83 -9.41
CA ASP A 256 -1.13 0.03 -10.42
C ASP A 256 -1.05 -1.46 -10.09
N GLY A 257 -0.71 -1.82 -8.85
CA GLY A 257 -0.59 -3.21 -8.40
C GLY A 257 -1.91 -3.99 -8.57
N ARG A 258 -3.04 -3.34 -8.25
CA ARG A 258 -4.37 -3.95 -8.38
C ARG A 258 -4.74 -4.19 -9.85
N LEU A 259 -4.39 -3.27 -10.75
CA LEU A 259 -4.67 -3.40 -12.17
C LEU A 259 -3.82 -4.50 -12.84
N TRP A 260 -2.56 -4.65 -12.44
CA TRP A 260 -1.71 -5.77 -12.87
C TRP A 260 -2.29 -7.12 -12.47
N ILE A 261 -2.83 -7.23 -11.25
CA ILE A 261 -3.52 -8.44 -10.80
C ILE A 261 -4.72 -8.71 -11.71
N VAL A 262 -5.60 -7.73 -11.94
CA VAL A 262 -6.79 -7.89 -12.80
C VAL A 262 -6.40 -8.35 -14.22
N ALA A 263 -5.35 -7.77 -14.80
CA ALA A 263 -4.85 -8.17 -16.11
C ALA A 263 -4.36 -9.63 -16.11
N ALA A 264 -3.55 -10.03 -15.11
CA ALA A 264 -3.05 -11.39 -14.97
C ALA A 264 -4.20 -12.41 -14.81
N VAL A 265 -5.22 -12.08 -14.00
CA VAL A 265 -6.41 -12.92 -13.81
C VAL A 265 -7.16 -13.12 -15.12
N ALA A 266 -7.43 -12.04 -15.82
CA ALA A 266 -8.18 -12.12 -17.07
C ALA A 266 -7.42 -12.91 -18.14
N ALA A 267 -6.09 -12.75 -18.22
CA ALA A 267 -5.25 -13.56 -19.09
C ALA A 267 -5.33 -15.05 -18.73
N LEU A 268 -5.21 -15.39 -17.45
CA LEU A 268 -5.30 -16.76 -16.95
C LEU A 268 -6.66 -17.40 -17.27
N ILE A 269 -7.76 -16.71 -16.96
CA ILE A 269 -9.10 -17.20 -17.25
C ILE A 269 -9.29 -17.36 -18.77
N GLY A 270 -8.85 -16.38 -19.56
CA GLY A 270 -8.97 -16.45 -21.02
C GLY A 270 -8.20 -17.63 -21.62
N VAL A 271 -6.97 -17.88 -21.15
CA VAL A 271 -6.17 -19.05 -21.55
C VAL A 271 -6.83 -20.34 -21.11
N ALA A 272 -7.31 -20.43 -19.86
CA ALA A 272 -7.97 -21.63 -19.35
C ALA A 272 -9.23 -21.98 -20.16
N VAL A 273 -10.06 -20.97 -20.48
CA VAL A 273 -11.26 -21.14 -21.32
C VAL A 273 -10.89 -21.65 -22.71
N ARG A 274 -9.81 -21.12 -23.31
CA ARG A 274 -9.33 -21.53 -24.64
C ARG A 274 -8.70 -22.93 -24.66
N VAL A 275 -8.03 -23.33 -23.58
CA VAL A 275 -7.52 -24.69 -23.43
C VAL A 275 -8.69 -25.66 -23.26
N ALA A 276 -9.67 -25.32 -22.40
CA ALA A 276 -10.85 -26.13 -22.17
C ALA A 276 -11.70 -26.33 -23.44
N SER A 277 -11.90 -25.28 -24.26
CA SER A 277 -12.61 -25.39 -25.53
C SER A 277 -11.90 -26.29 -26.54
N SER A 278 -10.56 -26.24 -26.58
CA SER A 278 -9.75 -27.09 -27.46
C SER A 278 -9.81 -28.58 -27.09
N LEU A 279 -9.98 -28.87 -25.80
CA LEU A 279 -10.18 -30.22 -25.26
C LEU A 279 -11.62 -30.73 -25.46
N ALA A 280 -12.60 -29.83 -25.66
CA ALA A 280 -14.02 -30.16 -25.83
C ALA A 280 -14.42 -30.64 -27.24
N ALA A 281 -13.61 -30.37 -28.26
CA ALA A 281 -13.97 -30.65 -29.65
C ALA A 281 -14.07 -32.16 -29.90
N PRO A 282 -15.09 -32.69 -30.62
CA PRO A 282 -15.14 -34.11 -30.96
C PRO A 282 -14.04 -34.43 -31.98
N GLY A 283 -13.10 -35.28 -31.57
CA GLY A 283 -11.81 -35.51 -32.25
C GLY A 283 -10.64 -34.71 -31.66
N GLY A 284 -10.87 -33.95 -30.58
CA GLY A 284 -9.87 -33.22 -29.82
C GLY A 284 -9.09 -34.14 -28.89
N LEU A 285 -7.79 -34.30 -29.21
CA LEU A 285 -6.72 -34.85 -28.38
C LEU A 285 -6.93 -36.28 -27.87
N GLY A 286 -6.78 -37.22 -28.80
CA GLY A 286 -6.18 -38.50 -28.44
C GLY A 286 -4.87 -38.26 -27.67
N VAL A 287 -4.71 -39.05 -26.61
CA VAL A 287 -3.69 -39.14 -25.54
C VAL A 287 -2.20 -39.04 -25.99
N ALA A 288 -1.87 -38.83 -27.26
CA ALA A 288 -0.50 -38.83 -27.78
C ALA A 288 0.30 -37.53 -27.53
N CYS A 289 -0.26 -36.52 -26.83
CA CYS A 289 0.35 -35.20 -26.83
C CYS A 289 1.39 -34.94 -25.72
N VAL A 290 1.55 -35.83 -24.74
CA VAL A 290 2.51 -35.62 -23.64
C VAL A 290 3.92 -36.10 -24.00
N ASP A 291 4.08 -37.14 -24.84
CA ASP A 291 5.41 -37.48 -25.39
C ASP A 291 5.84 -36.49 -26.48
N SER A 292 4.87 -35.93 -27.20
CA SER A 292 5.13 -34.82 -28.13
C SER A 292 5.34 -33.48 -27.42
N THR A 293 5.32 -33.37 -26.08
CA THR A 293 5.61 -32.08 -25.43
C THR A 293 7.07 -31.68 -25.66
N GLY A 294 8.01 -32.61 -25.88
CA GLY A 294 9.37 -32.26 -26.31
C GLY A 294 9.43 -31.64 -27.73
N GLU A 295 8.66 -32.19 -28.68
CA GLU A 295 8.62 -31.72 -30.07
C GLU A 295 7.60 -30.60 -30.30
N ARG A 296 6.57 -30.49 -29.47
CA ARG A 296 5.55 -29.43 -29.46
C ARG A 296 5.86 -28.32 -28.47
N VAL A 297 6.82 -28.47 -27.57
CA VAL A 297 7.51 -27.31 -26.96
C VAL A 297 8.47 -26.69 -27.97
N ARG A 298 9.08 -27.50 -28.86
CA ARG A 298 9.70 -27.00 -30.10
C ARG A 298 8.67 -26.45 -31.10
N ALA A 299 7.45 -27.01 -31.20
CA ALA A 299 6.37 -26.42 -32.00
C ALA A 299 5.62 -25.27 -31.27
N TRP A 300 5.84 -25.11 -29.96
CA TRP A 300 5.65 -23.89 -29.18
C TRP A 300 6.87 -22.97 -29.33
N SER A 301 7.67 -23.15 -30.38
CA SER A 301 8.33 -22.05 -31.06
C SER A 301 7.50 -21.55 -32.26
N PRO A 302 6.35 -20.88 -32.08
CA PRO A 302 5.87 -19.89 -33.03
C PRO A 302 6.76 -18.62 -32.98
N LEU A 303 7.86 -18.66 -32.22
CA LEU A 303 8.93 -17.68 -32.08
C LEU A 303 9.84 -17.56 -33.32
N ARG A 304 9.35 -17.85 -34.51
CA ARG A 304 9.84 -17.19 -35.73
C ARG A 304 8.63 -16.65 -36.48
N PRO A 305 8.00 -15.57 -35.97
CA PRO A 305 6.99 -14.87 -36.75
C PRO A 305 7.61 -14.53 -38.11
N SER A 306 7.03 -15.07 -39.19
CA SER A 306 7.50 -14.84 -40.56
C SER A 306 7.04 -13.48 -41.11
N THR A 307 6.13 -12.82 -40.41
CA THR A 307 5.62 -11.49 -40.76
C THR A 307 6.33 -10.40 -39.93
N PRO A 308 6.67 -9.24 -40.53
CA PRO A 308 7.33 -8.14 -39.83
C PRO A 308 6.60 -7.70 -38.56
N LEU A 309 5.26 -7.66 -38.62
CA LEU A 309 4.40 -7.30 -37.49
C LEU A 309 4.52 -8.30 -36.32
N GLY A 310 4.66 -9.60 -36.62
CA GLY A 310 4.81 -10.62 -35.58
C GLY A 310 6.17 -10.56 -34.89
N ILE A 311 7.23 -10.21 -35.63
CA ILE A 311 8.57 -9.99 -35.06
C ILE A 311 8.54 -8.78 -34.14
N ALA A 312 7.95 -7.67 -34.59
CA ALA A 312 7.79 -6.46 -33.79
C ALA A 312 6.96 -6.72 -32.51
N ALA A 313 5.83 -7.43 -32.61
CA ALA A 313 4.99 -7.77 -31.45
C ALA A 313 5.73 -8.62 -30.42
N ARG A 314 6.48 -9.63 -30.87
CA ARG A 314 7.30 -10.47 -29.99
C ARG A 314 8.42 -9.65 -29.33
N GLY A 315 9.12 -8.83 -30.10
CA GLY A 315 10.14 -7.91 -29.58
C GLY A 315 9.55 -7.00 -28.51
N GLY A 316 8.35 -6.45 -28.76
CA GLY A 316 7.60 -5.66 -27.81
C GLY A 316 7.31 -6.39 -26.49
N VAL A 317 6.84 -7.65 -26.56
CA VAL A 317 6.58 -8.47 -25.34
C VAL A 317 7.86 -8.75 -24.54
N LEU A 318 8.97 -9.04 -25.22
CA LEU A 318 10.25 -9.27 -24.54
C LEU A 318 10.80 -8.00 -23.89
N VAL A 319 10.68 -6.86 -24.57
CA VAL A 319 11.02 -5.54 -24.00
C VAL A 319 10.11 -5.25 -22.80
N LEU A 320 8.80 -5.53 -22.91
CA LEU A 320 7.83 -5.38 -21.83
C LEU A 320 8.24 -6.17 -20.58
N ALA A 321 8.58 -7.44 -20.78
CA ALA A 321 8.97 -8.35 -19.71
C ALA A 321 10.31 -7.93 -19.08
N GLY A 322 11.26 -7.46 -19.90
CA GLY A 322 12.52 -6.89 -19.43
C GLY A 322 12.31 -5.62 -18.60
N VAL A 323 11.51 -4.67 -19.09
CA VAL A 323 11.16 -3.44 -18.36
C VAL A 323 10.46 -3.76 -17.05
N LEU A 324 9.49 -4.70 -17.04
CA LEU A 324 8.80 -5.12 -15.83
C LEU A 324 9.77 -5.80 -14.84
N GLY A 325 10.70 -6.61 -15.33
CA GLY A 325 11.72 -7.25 -14.50
C GLY A 325 12.69 -6.26 -13.85
N VAL A 326 13.03 -5.17 -14.54
CA VAL A 326 13.90 -4.12 -14.01
C VAL A 326 13.15 -3.21 -13.04
N LEU A 327 11.97 -2.72 -13.42
CA LEU A 327 11.23 -1.73 -12.63
C LEU A 327 10.43 -2.35 -11.47
N ARG A 328 9.97 -3.61 -11.62
CA ARG A 328 9.05 -4.28 -10.68
C ARG A 328 9.34 -5.81 -10.58
N PRO A 329 10.52 -6.23 -10.09
CA PRO A 329 10.92 -7.64 -10.07
C PRO A 329 9.97 -8.54 -9.30
N GLN A 330 9.43 -8.07 -8.16
CA GLN A 330 8.48 -8.84 -7.35
C GLN A 330 7.18 -9.15 -8.11
N THR A 331 6.65 -8.17 -8.85
CA THR A 331 5.44 -8.36 -9.67
C THR A 331 5.68 -9.41 -10.74
N LEU A 332 6.83 -9.36 -11.42
CA LEU A 332 7.19 -10.34 -12.44
C LEU A 332 7.31 -11.75 -11.85
N VAL A 333 8.02 -11.91 -10.73
CA VAL A 333 8.16 -13.20 -10.04
C VAL A 333 6.80 -13.74 -9.62
N THR A 334 5.92 -12.89 -9.09
CA THR A 334 4.57 -13.27 -8.68
C THR A 334 3.74 -13.76 -9.87
N ILE A 335 3.79 -13.04 -11.00
CA ILE A 335 3.11 -13.46 -12.23
C ILE A 335 3.62 -14.83 -12.68
N ILE A 336 4.95 -15.02 -12.74
CA ILE A 336 5.54 -16.30 -13.17
C ILE A 336 5.12 -17.43 -12.23
N ALA A 337 5.20 -17.22 -10.92
CA ALA A 337 4.83 -18.22 -9.91
C ALA A 337 3.34 -18.62 -10.01
N VAL A 338 2.45 -17.64 -10.19
CA VAL A 338 1.01 -17.89 -10.37
C VAL A 338 0.73 -18.66 -11.66
N LEU A 339 1.35 -18.27 -12.78
CA LEU A 339 1.22 -18.97 -14.06
C LEU A 339 1.72 -20.43 -13.93
N ALA A 340 2.90 -20.63 -13.32
CA ALA A 340 3.49 -21.95 -13.13
C ALA A 340 2.63 -22.83 -12.21
N GLY A 341 2.17 -22.31 -11.07
CA GLY A 341 1.29 -23.01 -10.14
C GLY A 341 -0.05 -23.39 -10.77
N THR A 342 -0.66 -22.47 -11.53
CA THR A 342 -1.92 -22.73 -12.24
C THR A 342 -1.75 -23.84 -13.28
N CYS A 343 -0.68 -23.78 -14.08
CA CYS A 343 -0.36 -24.84 -15.03
C CYS A 343 -0.17 -26.20 -14.35
N ALA A 344 0.58 -26.25 -13.24
CA ALA A 344 0.79 -27.47 -12.48
C ALA A 344 -0.53 -28.06 -11.95
N ILE A 345 -1.44 -27.21 -11.47
CA ILE A 345 -2.76 -27.62 -10.97
C ILE A 345 -3.63 -28.17 -12.11
N ILE A 346 -3.71 -27.48 -13.25
CA ILE A 346 -4.46 -27.97 -14.42
C ILE A 346 -3.92 -29.33 -14.88
N ILE A 347 -2.60 -29.47 -14.97
CA ILE A 347 -1.95 -30.73 -15.35
C ILE A 347 -2.28 -31.83 -14.33
N GLY A 348 -2.13 -31.55 -13.03
CA GLY A 348 -2.40 -32.52 -11.97
C GLY A 348 -3.86 -32.99 -11.95
N VAL A 349 -4.82 -32.07 -12.05
CA VAL A 349 -6.25 -32.41 -12.15
C VAL A 349 -6.53 -33.25 -13.40
N ALA A 350 -5.92 -32.92 -14.54
CA ALA A 350 -6.06 -33.70 -15.77
C ALA A 350 -5.48 -35.11 -15.65
N GLU A 351 -4.37 -35.31 -14.93
CA GLU A 351 -3.81 -36.64 -14.65
C GLU A 351 -4.70 -37.46 -13.71
N MET A 352 -5.21 -36.84 -12.63
CA MET A 352 -6.13 -37.51 -11.69
C MET A 352 -7.40 -38.00 -12.40
N LEU A 353 -7.94 -37.19 -13.30
CA LEU A 353 -9.12 -37.56 -14.08
C LEU A 353 -8.81 -38.63 -15.14
N ARG A 354 -7.59 -38.65 -15.69
CA ARG A 354 -7.11 -39.75 -16.54
C ARG A 354 -7.01 -41.06 -15.77
N ALA A 355 -6.48 -41.04 -14.55
CA ALA A 355 -6.43 -42.20 -13.67
C ALA A 355 -7.85 -42.72 -13.37
N ALA A 356 -8.78 -41.83 -13.02
CA ALA A 356 -10.19 -42.17 -12.77
C ALA A 356 -10.90 -42.73 -14.02
N HIS A 357 -10.61 -42.20 -15.21
CA HIS A 357 -11.18 -42.67 -16.48
C HIS A 357 -10.65 -44.05 -16.90
N ARG A 358 -9.37 -44.34 -16.63
CA ARG A 358 -8.79 -45.67 -16.87
C ARG A 358 -9.38 -46.72 -15.93
N ALA A 359 -9.63 -46.36 -14.67
CA ALA A 359 -10.21 -47.23 -13.65
C ALA A 359 -11.72 -47.52 -13.83
N SER A 360 -12.44 -46.78 -14.67
CA SER A 360 -13.91 -46.89 -14.81
C SER A 360 -14.35 -47.70 -16.04
N GLY A 361 -15.39 -48.53 -15.87
CA GLY A 361 -16.00 -49.39 -16.90
C GLY A 361 -17.05 -48.69 -17.79
N GLY A 362 -17.42 -49.33 -18.91
CA GLY A 362 -18.03 -48.75 -20.12
C GLY A 362 -19.04 -47.60 -19.98
N THR A 363 -20.10 -47.75 -19.18
CA THR A 363 -21.16 -46.73 -19.04
C THR A 363 -20.68 -45.54 -18.20
N ALA A 364 -19.96 -45.81 -17.09
CA ALA A 364 -19.32 -44.80 -16.26
C ALA A 364 -18.23 -44.05 -17.03
N ARG A 365 -17.48 -44.72 -17.91
CA ARG A 365 -16.44 -44.12 -18.76
C ARG A 365 -17.01 -43.02 -19.68
N ARG A 366 -18.19 -43.23 -20.29
CA ARG A 366 -18.83 -42.20 -21.15
C ARG A 366 -19.40 -41.02 -20.35
N MET A 367 -19.95 -41.27 -19.17
CA MET A 367 -20.46 -40.21 -18.27
C MET A 367 -19.32 -39.39 -17.67
N LEU A 368 -18.27 -40.05 -17.18
CA LEU A 368 -17.08 -39.40 -16.62
C LEU A 368 -16.38 -38.57 -17.69
N GLY A 369 -16.22 -39.07 -18.93
CA GLY A 369 -15.63 -38.30 -20.03
C GLY A 369 -16.40 -36.99 -20.36
N ARG A 370 -17.72 -36.94 -20.14
CA ARG A 370 -18.53 -35.72 -20.30
C ARG A 370 -18.43 -34.75 -19.11
N LEU A 371 -18.16 -35.27 -17.91
CA LEU A 371 -18.06 -34.50 -16.64
C LEU A 371 -16.64 -34.04 -16.30
N VAL A 372 -15.61 -34.74 -16.78
CA VAL A 372 -14.18 -34.41 -16.60
C VAL A 372 -13.89 -32.98 -17.03
N LEU A 373 -14.42 -32.57 -18.18
CA LEU A 373 -14.13 -31.28 -18.79
C LEU A 373 -14.70 -30.07 -18.02
N PRO A 374 -16.00 -30.03 -17.65
CA PRO A 374 -16.52 -28.95 -16.82
C PRO A 374 -15.89 -28.94 -15.41
N VAL A 375 -15.54 -30.10 -14.85
CA VAL A 375 -14.89 -30.17 -13.54
C VAL A 375 -13.46 -29.61 -13.57
N VAL A 376 -12.64 -29.91 -14.60
CA VAL A 376 -11.30 -29.30 -14.74
C VAL A 376 -11.40 -27.80 -14.94
N ALA A 377 -12.33 -27.35 -15.78
CA ALA A 377 -12.52 -25.92 -16.02
C ALA A 377 -12.98 -25.19 -14.75
N VAL A 378 -13.93 -25.76 -14.00
CA VAL A 378 -14.41 -25.18 -12.73
C VAL A 378 -13.33 -25.20 -11.66
N VAL A 379 -12.59 -26.30 -11.49
CA VAL A 379 -11.49 -26.38 -10.51
C VAL A 379 -10.37 -25.40 -10.88
N GLY A 380 -10.01 -25.29 -12.16
CA GLY A 380 -9.04 -24.29 -12.63
C GLY A 380 -9.50 -22.86 -12.37
N ILE A 381 -10.77 -22.54 -12.65
CA ILE A 381 -11.35 -21.23 -12.36
C ILE A 381 -11.37 -20.96 -10.85
N VAL A 382 -11.81 -21.92 -10.02
CA VAL A 382 -11.88 -21.77 -8.57
C VAL A 382 -10.49 -21.57 -7.97
N VAL A 383 -9.49 -22.33 -8.40
CA VAL A 383 -8.12 -22.20 -7.90
C VAL A 383 -7.51 -20.86 -8.31
N VAL A 384 -7.75 -20.40 -9.55
CA VAL A 384 -7.31 -19.06 -10.00
C VAL A 384 -8.01 -17.97 -9.18
N VAL A 385 -9.33 -18.06 -8.98
CA VAL A 385 -10.10 -17.10 -8.18
C VAL A 385 -9.62 -17.08 -6.73
N VAL A 386 -9.39 -18.23 -6.10
CA VAL A 386 -8.90 -18.32 -4.71
C VAL A 386 -7.48 -17.76 -4.61
N THR A 387 -6.58 -18.11 -5.52
CA THR A 387 -5.19 -17.58 -5.53
C THR A 387 -5.19 -16.07 -5.68
N VAL A 388 -6.06 -15.54 -6.54
CA VAL A 388 -6.23 -14.10 -6.77
C VAL A 388 -6.82 -13.40 -5.55
N VAL A 389 -7.85 -13.98 -4.93
CA VAL A 389 -8.46 -13.43 -3.70
C VAL A 389 -7.41 -13.38 -2.59
N VAL A 390 -6.62 -14.44 -2.43
CA VAL A 390 -5.52 -14.49 -1.46
C VAL A 390 -4.46 -13.41 -1.77
N LEU A 391 -4.05 -13.24 -3.03
CA LEU A 391 -3.08 -12.20 -3.42
C LEU A 391 -3.63 -10.77 -3.39
N ALA A 392 -4.95 -10.60 -3.50
CA ALA A 392 -5.61 -9.29 -3.44
C ALA A 392 -6.00 -8.86 -2.02
N LEU A 393 -5.97 -9.78 -1.04
CA LEU A 393 -6.06 -9.43 0.37
C LEU A 393 -4.79 -8.68 0.79
N PRO A 394 -4.89 -7.66 1.66
CA PRO A 394 -3.72 -6.95 2.19
C PRO A 394 -2.79 -7.97 2.86
N GLN A 395 -1.68 -8.28 2.20
CA GLN A 395 -0.66 -9.12 2.80
C GLN A 395 0.14 -8.24 3.76
N PRO A 396 0.34 -8.63 5.04
CA PRO A 396 1.38 -8.00 5.84
C PRO A 396 2.68 -8.17 5.06
N THR A 397 3.37 -7.06 4.77
CA THR A 397 4.65 -7.07 4.05
C THR A 397 5.57 -8.08 4.71
N PRO A 398 5.86 -9.24 4.07
CA PRO A 398 6.90 -10.11 4.58
C PRO A 398 8.20 -9.35 4.33
N THR A 399 8.89 -8.98 5.40
CA THR A 399 10.24 -8.44 5.37
C THR A 399 11.17 -9.54 4.83
N LEU A 400 11.24 -9.63 3.50
CA LEU A 400 12.18 -10.50 2.77
C LEU A 400 13.65 -10.22 3.13
N SER A 401 13.95 -9.15 3.85
CA SER A 401 15.25 -8.86 4.45
C SER A 401 15.73 -9.92 5.46
N SER A 402 14.85 -10.80 5.96
CA SER A 402 15.21 -11.83 6.94
C SER A 402 15.88 -13.09 6.34
N LEU A 403 15.80 -13.31 5.02
CA LEU A 403 16.38 -14.51 4.39
C LEU A 403 17.85 -14.36 3.97
N THR A 404 18.41 -13.15 4.01
CA THR A 404 19.83 -12.88 3.66
C THR A 404 20.69 -12.46 4.84
N ALA A 405 20.11 -12.15 6.00
CA ALA A 405 20.86 -11.95 7.23
C ALA A 405 21.20 -13.30 7.89
N SER A 406 22.02 -14.11 7.22
CA SER A 406 22.77 -15.15 7.91
C SER A 406 23.73 -14.44 8.86
N ARG A 407 23.30 -14.17 10.10
CA ARG A 407 24.19 -13.69 11.17
C ARG A 407 25.26 -14.75 11.36
N ASP A 408 26.50 -14.44 10.98
CA ASP A 408 27.63 -15.29 11.34
C ASP A 408 27.66 -15.38 12.88
N PRO A 409 27.57 -16.58 13.48
CA PRO A 409 27.56 -16.73 14.94
C PRO A 409 28.86 -16.21 15.59
N ASN A 410 29.92 -16.01 14.81
CA ASN A 410 31.20 -15.45 15.25
C ASN A 410 31.33 -13.94 15.01
N ALA A 411 30.28 -13.27 14.54
CA ALA A 411 30.30 -11.83 14.35
C ALA A 411 30.13 -11.06 15.67
N CYS A 412 30.69 -9.86 15.76
CA CYS A 412 30.48 -8.91 16.85
C CYS A 412 29.69 -7.72 16.31
N ASN A 413 28.57 -7.36 16.94
CA ASN A 413 27.63 -6.38 16.37
C ASN A 413 27.26 -6.66 14.90
N GLY A 414 27.10 -7.94 14.55
CA GLY A 414 26.75 -8.38 13.20
C GLY A 414 27.91 -8.49 12.19
N HIS A 415 29.15 -8.09 12.53
CA HIS A 415 30.32 -8.19 11.65
C HIS A 415 31.56 -8.82 12.33
N VAL A 416 32.25 -9.74 11.66
CA VAL A 416 33.43 -10.43 12.22
C VAL A 416 34.62 -9.47 12.35
N GLU A 417 34.74 -8.53 11.42
CA GLU A 417 35.82 -7.53 11.37
C GLU A 417 35.79 -6.55 12.55
N LEU A 418 34.68 -6.48 13.29
CA LEU A 418 34.53 -5.64 14.46
C LEU A 418 35.06 -6.30 15.73
N CYS A 419 35.23 -7.63 15.76
CA CYS A 419 35.57 -8.35 16.98
C CYS A 419 36.95 -7.99 17.55
N ASP A 420 37.93 -7.67 16.70
CA ASP A 420 39.29 -7.29 17.12
C ASP A 420 39.49 -5.77 17.19
N ARG A 421 38.45 -4.98 16.92
CA ARG A 421 38.55 -3.51 16.90
C ARG A 421 38.27 -2.91 18.28
N PRO A 422 39.06 -1.91 18.72
CA PRO A 422 38.77 -1.22 19.96
C PRO A 422 37.50 -0.38 19.81
N TYR A 423 36.78 -0.17 20.93
CA TYR A 423 35.47 0.49 20.94
C TYR A 423 35.48 1.86 20.22
N ASN A 424 36.53 2.65 20.40
CA ASN A 424 36.68 3.97 19.79
C ASN A 424 36.95 3.96 18.27
N GLU A 425 37.17 2.80 17.64
CA GLU A 425 37.38 2.65 16.18
C GLU A 425 36.16 2.05 15.45
N ILE A 426 35.05 1.90 16.17
CA ILE A 426 33.80 1.37 15.64
C ILE A 426 32.76 2.50 15.63
N ALA A 427 32.08 2.67 14.51
CA ALA A 427 30.94 3.58 14.40
C ALA A 427 29.68 2.86 14.88
N TYR A 428 29.13 3.30 16.00
CA TYR A 428 27.89 2.75 16.53
C TYR A 428 26.71 3.67 16.20
N PRO A 429 25.61 3.14 15.67
CA PRO A 429 24.38 3.90 15.55
C PRO A 429 23.81 4.20 16.95
N ALA A 430 23.44 5.47 17.14
CA ALA A 430 22.95 6.01 18.40
C ALA A 430 21.59 6.68 18.23
N THR A 431 20.78 6.65 19.28
CA THR A 431 19.51 7.38 19.35
C THR A 431 19.54 8.38 20.51
N HIS A 432 19.09 9.61 20.24
CA HIS A 432 18.88 10.65 21.24
C HIS A 432 17.60 10.36 22.03
N ASN A 433 17.62 10.50 23.36
CA ASN A 433 16.46 10.22 24.21
C ASN A 433 15.79 8.89 23.88
N SER A 434 16.58 7.81 23.89
CA SER A 434 16.20 6.49 23.41
C SER A 434 14.98 5.88 24.11
N MET A 435 14.68 6.30 25.33
CA MET A 435 13.50 5.87 26.09
C MET A 435 12.20 6.53 25.60
N SER A 436 12.29 7.65 24.87
CA SER A 436 11.18 8.51 24.48
C SER A 436 10.47 7.96 23.25
N ALA A 437 9.61 6.95 23.45
CA ALA A 437 9.10 6.12 22.37
C ALA A 437 7.58 6.21 22.15
N GLN A 438 7.14 6.24 20.88
CA GLN A 438 5.73 6.32 20.49
C GLN A 438 4.94 5.04 20.79
N ASP A 439 5.57 3.88 20.60
CA ASP A 439 5.00 2.58 20.98
C ASP A 439 5.15 2.25 22.47
N GLY A 440 5.86 3.12 23.20
CA GLY A 440 6.07 3.01 24.63
C GLY A 440 4.83 3.48 25.39
N ASP A 441 4.46 2.73 26.42
CA ASP A 441 3.39 3.13 27.31
C ASP A 441 3.78 4.45 27.99
N ARG A 442 3.00 5.51 27.71
CA ARG A 442 2.92 6.79 28.47
C ARG A 442 3.80 7.95 28.01
N TRP A 443 4.40 7.93 26.82
CA TRP A 443 5.11 9.10 26.26
C TRP A 443 4.19 10.02 25.45
N PHE A 444 4.21 11.31 25.77
CA PHE A 444 3.41 12.33 25.07
C PHE A 444 4.22 13.08 24.01
N ILE A 445 5.49 13.35 24.30
CA ILE A 445 6.45 13.95 23.36
C ILE A 445 7.51 12.89 23.07
N ALA A 446 7.13 11.89 22.27
CA ALA A 446 8.04 10.83 21.87
C ALA A 446 8.99 11.29 20.77
N GLU A 447 10.28 11.02 20.93
CA GLU A 447 11.34 11.34 19.96
C GLU A 447 11.72 10.14 19.07
N GLN A 448 11.36 8.93 19.50
CA GLN A 448 11.63 7.67 18.82
C GLN A 448 10.32 6.96 18.45
N GLN A 449 10.35 6.20 17.36
CA GLN A 449 9.19 5.38 16.95
C GLN A 449 8.96 4.21 17.91
N THR A 450 10.05 3.54 18.30
CA THR A 450 10.02 2.39 19.20
C THR A 450 10.89 2.57 20.43
N GLY A 451 10.58 1.87 21.53
CA GLY A 451 11.39 1.82 22.75
C GLY A 451 12.75 1.18 22.53
N VAL A 452 13.61 1.24 23.55
CA VAL A 452 14.99 0.71 23.53
C VAL A 452 15.07 -0.73 23.01
N MET A 453 14.09 -1.59 23.34
CA MET A 453 14.08 -2.98 22.86
C MET A 453 13.85 -3.08 21.35
N GLY A 454 12.94 -2.30 20.77
CA GLY A 454 12.76 -2.28 19.30
C GLY A 454 13.96 -1.67 18.59
N GLN A 455 14.58 -0.65 19.20
CA GLN A 455 15.80 -0.04 18.66
C GLN A 455 16.98 -1.04 18.67
N LEU A 456 17.09 -1.92 19.67
CA LEU A 456 18.06 -3.02 19.66
C LEU A 456 17.83 -3.96 18.47
N ASP A 457 16.58 -4.28 18.16
CA ASP A 457 16.22 -5.13 17.02
C ASP A 457 16.52 -4.45 15.68
N ASP A 458 16.42 -3.12 15.61
CA ASP A 458 16.79 -2.30 14.45
C ASP A 458 18.31 -2.09 14.28
N GLY A 459 19.12 -2.57 15.22
CA GLY A 459 20.58 -2.48 15.16
C GLY A 459 21.20 -1.29 15.90
N ILE A 460 20.42 -0.51 16.65
CA ILE A 460 20.94 0.56 17.52
C ILE A 460 21.74 -0.05 18.68
N ARG A 461 22.89 0.54 19.00
CA ARG A 461 23.81 0.01 20.04
C ARG A 461 24.25 1.05 21.05
N VAL A 462 23.95 2.33 20.82
CA VAL A 462 24.20 3.40 21.78
C VAL A 462 22.89 4.10 22.10
N PHE A 463 22.55 4.14 23.38
CA PHE A 463 21.30 4.71 23.87
C PHE A 463 21.59 5.91 24.76
N LEU A 464 21.17 7.09 24.34
CA LEU A 464 21.25 8.29 25.17
C LEU A 464 19.99 8.33 26.01
N VAL A 465 20.16 8.27 27.33
CA VAL A 465 19.07 8.22 28.28
C VAL A 465 19.29 9.22 29.40
N ASP A 466 18.19 9.70 29.95
CA ASP A 466 18.09 10.74 30.96
C ASP A 466 17.43 10.09 32.17
N SER A 467 18.13 10.09 33.30
CA SER A 467 17.64 9.47 34.52
C SER A 467 17.03 10.51 35.45
N TRP A 468 15.87 10.21 36.02
CA TRP A 468 15.17 11.06 36.97
C TRP A 468 14.54 10.25 38.10
N TYR A 469 14.52 10.80 39.32
CA TYR A 469 13.68 10.26 40.38
C TYR A 469 12.22 10.60 40.12
N GLY A 470 11.38 9.56 40.06
CA GLY A 470 9.94 9.67 39.83
C GLY A 470 9.13 8.94 40.88
N GLN A 471 7.88 9.39 41.05
CA GLN A 471 6.88 8.79 41.93
C GLN A 471 5.55 8.72 41.18
N MET A 472 4.75 7.70 41.50
CA MET A 472 3.35 7.68 41.05
C MET A 472 2.67 8.97 41.53
N SER A 473 1.80 9.58 40.76
CA SER A 473 1.04 10.74 41.24
C SER A 473 -0.31 10.31 41.81
N ASN A 474 -0.98 11.24 42.50
CA ASN A 474 -2.39 11.13 42.87
C ASN A 474 -3.35 10.94 41.69
N LYS A 475 -2.86 11.00 40.44
CA LYS A 475 -3.59 10.68 39.21
C LYS A 475 -2.91 9.54 38.44
N PRO A 476 -3.08 8.27 38.84
CA PRO A 476 -2.55 7.15 38.09
C PRO A 476 -3.07 7.10 36.64
N PRO A 477 -2.27 6.70 35.65
CA PRO A 477 -0.93 6.12 35.78
C PRO A 477 0.22 7.13 35.59
N ILE A 478 0.02 8.42 35.89
CA ILE A 478 1.02 9.47 35.63
C ILE A 478 2.11 9.44 36.71
N ILE A 479 3.36 9.33 36.27
CA ILE A 479 4.54 9.50 37.12
C ILE A 479 4.91 10.97 37.12
N ALA A 480 5.17 11.54 38.30
CA ALA A 480 5.71 12.89 38.44
C ALA A 480 7.15 12.82 38.90
N ASN A 481 7.96 13.83 38.55
CA ASN A 481 9.22 14.05 39.24
C ASN A 481 8.97 14.20 40.75
N THR A 482 9.95 13.84 41.57
CA THR A 482 9.86 14.03 43.02
C THR A 482 9.67 15.50 43.37
N GLN A 483 9.11 15.78 44.55
CA GLN A 483 8.90 17.16 45.00
C GLN A 483 10.19 17.98 45.00
N GLU A 484 11.34 17.34 45.24
CA GLU A 484 12.67 17.98 45.26
C GLU A 484 13.14 18.40 43.87
N SER A 485 12.98 17.54 42.85
CA SER A 485 13.51 17.79 41.50
C SER A 485 12.51 18.44 40.53
N ARG A 486 11.21 18.46 40.88
CA ARG A 486 10.15 18.93 39.98
C ARG A 486 10.28 20.38 39.56
N ALA A 487 10.68 21.28 40.46
CA ALA A 487 10.84 22.69 40.11
C ALA A 487 11.97 22.90 39.08
N GLN A 488 13.07 22.16 39.23
CA GLN A 488 14.19 22.17 38.30
C GLN A 488 13.79 21.54 36.96
N ALA A 489 13.15 20.38 36.97
CA ALA A 489 12.65 19.70 35.78
C ALA A 489 11.67 20.57 34.99
N LEU A 490 10.77 21.26 35.68
CA LEU A 490 9.83 22.19 35.05
C LEU A 490 10.58 23.35 34.37
N ALA A 491 11.51 23.99 35.08
CA ALA A 491 12.28 25.10 34.51
C ALA A 491 13.13 24.66 33.31
N ALA A 492 13.75 23.47 33.37
CA ALA A 492 14.52 22.92 32.27
C ALA A 492 13.64 22.60 31.05
N ALA A 493 12.47 21.97 31.27
CA ALA A 493 11.49 21.74 30.21
C ALA A 493 10.97 23.05 29.61
N GLU A 494 10.70 24.06 30.43
CA GLU A 494 10.23 25.38 29.96
C GLU A 494 11.30 26.13 29.17
N ASN A 495 12.58 25.96 29.51
CA ASN A 495 13.70 26.50 28.73
C ASN A 495 13.87 25.77 27.39
N LEU A 496 13.69 24.45 27.38
CA LEU A 496 13.88 23.62 26.18
C LEU A 496 12.71 23.75 25.19
N TYR A 497 11.48 23.63 25.68
CA TYR A 497 10.28 23.57 24.84
C TYR A 497 9.46 24.88 24.82
N GLY A 498 9.76 25.81 25.72
CA GLY A 498 8.99 27.02 25.94
C GLY A 498 7.87 26.84 26.96
N VAL A 499 7.69 27.85 27.82
CA VAL A 499 6.68 27.88 28.91
C VAL A 499 5.28 27.47 28.43
N GLN A 500 4.81 28.04 27.32
CA GLN A 500 3.45 27.78 26.83
C GLN A 500 3.25 26.35 26.31
N THR A 501 4.30 25.76 25.73
CA THR A 501 4.31 24.37 25.25
C THR A 501 4.20 23.41 26.41
N VAL A 502 5.04 23.59 27.44
CA VAL A 502 5.05 22.75 28.64
C VAL A 502 3.71 22.83 29.37
N GLN A 503 3.18 24.03 29.59
CA GLN A 503 1.87 24.21 30.24
C GLN A 503 0.72 23.58 29.44
N SER A 504 0.76 23.64 28.11
CA SER A 504 -0.25 23.01 27.26
C SER A 504 -0.14 21.50 27.26
N ALA A 505 1.09 20.95 27.20
CA ALA A 505 1.34 19.52 27.33
C ALA A 505 0.85 18.98 28.68
N LEU A 506 1.17 19.67 29.78
CA LEU A 506 0.69 19.32 31.10
C LEU A 506 -0.84 19.40 31.21
N ARG A 507 -1.50 20.37 30.56
CA ARG A 507 -2.98 20.43 30.50
C ARG A 507 -3.59 19.25 29.76
N VAL A 508 -3.09 18.95 28.57
CA VAL A 508 -3.63 17.85 27.73
C VAL A 508 -3.46 16.51 28.44
N ARG A 509 -2.37 16.34 29.20
CA ARG A 509 -2.11 15.14 30.00
C ARG A 509 -2.82 15.11 31.36
N ASP A 510 -3.62 16.13 31.69
CA ASP A 510 -4.19 16.33 33.03
C ASP A 510 -3.13 16.27 34.17
N ALA A 511 -1.91 16.67 33.84
CA ALA A 511 -0.73 16.69 34.70
C ALA A 511 -0.51 18.04 35.41
N LEU A 512 -1.47 18.97 35.29
CA LEU A 512 -1.49 20.15 36.15
C LEU A 512 -1.81 19.74 37.59
N ASN A 513 -1.02 20.23 38.53
CA ASN A 513 -1.22 20.05 39.98
C ASN A 513 -1.13 18.59 40.48
N LEU A 514 -0.20 17.80 39.93
CA LEU A 514 0.09 16.48 40.49
C LEU A 514 0.70 16.56 41.89
N THR A 515 0.34 15.60 42.73
CA THR A 515 1.00 15.33 44.00
C THR A 515 1.67 13.96 43.91
N PRO A 516 3.01 13.88 44.04
CA PRO A 516 3.71 12.60 44.15
C PRO A 516 3.19 11.76 45.34
N VAL A 517 2.91 10.48 45.11
CA VAL A 517 2.44 9.49 46.07
C VAL A 517 3.23 8.19 45.94
N GLY A 518 3.50 7.53 47.06
CA GLY A 518 4.21 6.24 47.07
C GLY A 518 5.74 6.36 46.96
N PRO A 519 6.45 5.24 46.73
CA PRO A 519 7.91 5.19 46.83
C PRO A 519 8.58 5.89 45.65
N VAL A 520 9.69 6.57 45.93
CA VAL A 520 10.59 7.13 44.91
C VAL A 520 11.28 5.98 44.18
N LYS A 521 11.32 6.05 42.85
CA LYS A 521 12.08 5.11 42.02
C LYS A 521 12.79 5.83 40.88
N PRO A 522 13.86 5.24 40.34
CA PRO A 522 14.48 5.75 39.11
C PRO A 522 13.62 5.45 37.87
N TYR A 523 13.36 6.51 37.10
CA TYR A 523 12.72 6.46 35.80
C TYR A 523 13.62 7.09 34.74
N LEU A 524 13.40 6.70 33.49
CA LEU A 524 13.93 7.40 32.33
C LEU A 524 12.85 8.36 31.83
N CYS A 525 13.14 9.64 31.85
CA CYS A 525 12.23 10.75 31.53
C CYS A 525 13.02 11.86 30.84
N HIS A 526 12.41 12.66 29.98
CA HIS A 526 13.08 13.83 29.40
C HIS A 526 12.58 15.08 30.13
N GLU A 527 13.37 15.52 31.11
CA GLU A 527 13.03 16.56 32.11
C GLU A 527 11.81 16.16 32.98
N LEU A 528 10.60 16.30 32.43
CA LEU A 528 9.33 16.05 33.14
C LEU A 528 8.83 14.62 32.95
N CYS A 529 8.87 13.81 34.01
CA CYS A 529 8.33 12.45 34.00
C CYS A 529 6.82 12.38 33.75
N GLU A 530 6.11 13.47 34.02
CA GLU A 530 4.69 13.61 33.72
C GLU A 530 4.40 13.59 32.22
N LEU A 531 5.36 13.98 31.39
CA LEU A 531 5.25 14.04 29.93
C LEU A 531 5.72 12.75 29.25
N GLY A 532 6.31 11.83 29.99
CA GLY A 532 6.76 10.55 29.50
C GLY A 532 7.72 9.91 30.48
N SER A 533 7.50 8.63 30.79
CA SER A 533 8.36 7.92 31.73
C SER A 533 8.41 6.43 31.45
N THR A 534 9.61 5.89 31.50
CA THR A 534 9.91 4.46 31.42
C THR A 534 10.59 4.04 32.71
N GLU A 535 10.05 3.07 33.46
CA GLU A 535 10.70 2.60 34.69
C GLU A 535 12.03 1.92 34.33
N TRP A 536 13.12 2.35 34.97
CA TRP A 536 14.46 2.01 34.48
C TRP A 536 14.82 0.55 34.73
N LEU A 537 14.58 0.04 35.95
CA LEU A 537 14.91 -1.35 36.30
C LEU A 537 14.20 -2.38 35.41
N PRO A 538 12.87 -2.35 35.20
CA PRO A 538 12.20 -3.27 34.28
C PRO A 538 12.77 -3.25 32.85
N LEU A 539 13.22 -2.08 32.38
CA LEU A 539 13.88 -1.98 31.08
C LEU A 539 15.25 -2.68 31.10
N MET A 540 16.08 -2.45 32.12
CA MET A 540 17.40 -3.08 32.22
C MET A 540 17.32 -4.61 32.35
N VAL A 541 16.28 -5.15 33.02
CA VAL A 541 16.02 -6.60 33.04
C VAL A 541 15.81 -7.13 31.62
N LYS A 542 15.00 -6.46 30.79
CA LYS A 542 14.78 -6.86 29.39
C LYS A 542 16.05 -6.74 28.54
N VAL A 543 16.86 -5.71 28.76
CA VAL A 543 18.15 -5.53 28.07
C VAL A 543 19.10 -6.66 28.45
N ARG A 544 19.19 -7.03 29.73
CA ARG A 544 19.98 -8.17 30.19
C ARG A 544 19.55 -9.49 29.51
N GLU A 545 18.25 -9.78 29.51
CA GLU A 545 17.71 -10.98 28.83
C GLU A 545 17.98 -10.98 27.32
N TRP A 546 18.07 -9.81 26.71
CA TRP A 546 18.47 -9.68 25.31
C TRP A 546 19.96 -9.92 25.12
N MET A 547 20.82 -9.35 25.97
CA MET A 547 22.28 -9.55 25.93
C MET A 547 22.68 -11.00 26.20
N ASP A 548 21.98 -11.70 27.11
CA ASP A 548 22.19 -13.14 27.36
C ASP A 548 21.96 -13.99 26.09
N ARG A 549 21.05 -13.54 25.22
CA ARG A 549 20.79 -14.17 23.90
C ARG A 549 21.71 -13.64 22.79
N HIS A 550 22.46 -12.58 23.06
CA HIS A 550 23.33 -11.89 22.10
C HIS A 550 24.71 -11.61 22.72
N PRO A 551 25.48 -12.64 23.11
CA PRO A 551 26.68 -12.50 23.93
C PRO A 551 27.86 -11.80 23.22
N ARG A 552 27.74 -11.55 21.92
CA ARG A 552 28.75 -10.89 21.08
C ARG A 552 28.33 -9.47 20.67
N GLU A 553 27.26 -8.95 21.26
CA GLU A 553 26.81 -7.59 21.04
C GLU A 553 27.33 -6.69 22.17
N VAL A 554 27.85 -5.52 21.79
CA VAL A 554 28.25 -4.44 22.70
C VAL A 554 27.19 -3.36 22.64
N VAL A 555 26.60 -3.05 23.79
CA VAL A 555 25.57 -2.03 23.98
C VAL A 555 26.07 -1.00 24.98
N THR A 556 25.87 0.28 24.66
CA THR A 556 26.29 1.40 25.49
C THR A 556 25.09 2.23 25.90
N PHE A 557 24.98 2.55 27.19
CA PHE A 557 24.06 3.56 27.70
C PHE A 557 24.87 4.82 28.04
N PHE A 558 24.58 5.90 27.34
CA PHE A 558 25.07 7.23 27.68
C PHE A 558 24.02 7.85 28.59
N VAL A 559 24.33 7.97 29.88
CA VAL A 559 23.36 8.40 30.89
C VAL A 559 23.61 9.85 31.28
N GLN A 560 22.61 10.70 31.05
CA GLN A 560 22.54 12.04 31.60
C GLN A 560 21.82 11.96 32.95
N ASP A 561 22.60 12.10 34.03
CA ASP A 561 22.14 11.70 35.35
C ASP A 561 21.56 12.84 36.20
N MET A 562 20.30 12.65 36.62
CA MET A 562 19.71 13.31 37.79
C MET A 562 19.41 12.32 38.92
N VAL A 563 19.75 11.04 38.73
CA VAL A 563 19.76 9.99 39.76
C VAL A 563 21.21 9.74 40.21
N ALA A 564 21.43 9.63 41.52
CA ALA A 564 22.77 9.40 42.05
C ALA A 564 23.30 8.00 41.63
N PRO A 565 24.58 7.86 41.24
CA PRO A 565 25.14 6.58 40.82
C PRO A 565 24.98 5.45 41.85
N ALA A 566 25.05 5.76 43.15
CA ALA A 566 24.85 4.80 44.23
C ALA A 566 23.43 4.19 44.23
N ASP A 567 22.41 4.98 43.89
CA ASP A 567 21.03 4.49 43.82
C ASP A 567 20.79 3.65 42.57
N VAL A 568 21.50 3.94 41.47
CA VAL A 568 21.51 3.10 40.26
C VAL A 568 22.16 1.75 40.56
N GLU A 569 23.26 1.71 41.33
CA GLU A 569 23.93 0.46 41.73
C GLU A 569 22.98 -0.46 42.52
N THR A 570 22.11 0.09 43.37
CA THR A 570 21.14 -0.68 44.16
C THR A 570 19.96 -1.25 43.36
N LEU A 571 19.81 -0.87 42.08
CA LEU A 571 18.78 -1.44 41.21
C LEU A 571 19.17 -2.83 40.66
N LEU A 572 20.47 -3.15 40.63
CA LEU A 572 21.02 -4.43 40.16
C LEU A 572 21.00 -5.50 41.26
#